data_AF-A0A9E5QPW9-F1
#
_entry.id   AF-A0A9E5QPW9-F1
#
_cell.length_a   1.000
_cell.length_b   1.000
_cell.length_c   1.000
_cell.angle_alpha   90.00
_cell.angle_beta   90.00
_cell.angle_gamma   90.00
#
_symmetry.space_group_name_H-M   'P 1'
#
loop_
_entity.id
_entity.type
_entity.pdbx_description
1 polymer ?
#
loop_
_entity_poly.entity_id
_entity_poly.type
_entity_poly.pdbx_seq_one_letter_code
_entity_poly.pdbx_strand_id
1 'polypeptide(L)'
;MPMTRALHALAAITVAMIFLSGCAAPPAPERPAAQRGEFDFAGAIAFAVDDLFVQLQRLPEFAPTATSELEKKVGDVLGQKPESKRGVIMVDTIIDAATGQQTHATQLAEQRLYERVRARFPQFEVGPAGSKLLARAGYVVAATMQPVAGDRGAFRLSMSMTDVRAGLVIAQAVARLRDASVDTTPTPYYRESPSLTRDRVVEGQVRTSETAPGKPADSVYLERLPTNALVNEGLAAVNAGNYAAALPFYEEASRRGDGQQLRVYNGLYVAYWNAGRAPEAESAFGKIVALGLATNNLAVKFLFKPRTTEFWPDPKISGPYPFWLKQIASEVAASQRCLAVIGHSSRTGSEQVNDRLSLQRAEAIKARLVSEKRDLEGRVQTSGAGYRDNLIGTGTDDQRDALDRRVEFRVVTCP
;
A
#
# COMPACT_ATOMS: atom_id res chain seq x y z
N MET A 1 25.58 -75.91 -65.04
CA MET A 1 25.11 -74.79 -65.90
C MET A 1 23.61 -74.97 -66.11
N PRO A 2 22.78 -73.91 -66.09
CA PRO A 2 23.11 -72.48 -65.97
C PRO A 2 22.76 -71.93 -64.56
N MET A 3 23.50 -71.00 -63.93
CA MET A 3 23.72 -69.57 -64.24
C MET A 3 22.38 -68.83 -64.36
N THR A 4 22.00 -67.78 -63.63
CA THR A 4 22.68 -66.60 -63.04
C THR A 4 21.56 -65.82 -62.32
N ARG A 5 21.73 -65.19 -61.15
CA ARG A 5 22.02 -63.74 -60.91
C ARG A 5 21.80 -63.55 -59.39
N ALA A 6 22.78 -63.28 -58.53
CA ALA A 6 23.58 -62.06 -58.33
C ALA A 6 22.77 -60.83 -57.86
N LEU A 7 23.18 -60.30 -56.69
CA LEU A 7 22.74 -59.10 -55.95
C LEU A 7 21.36 -59.25 -55.26
N HIS A 8 21.18 -59.17 -53.94
CA HIS A 8 21.67 -58.15 -53.01
C HIS A 8 21.79 -58.74 -51.59
N ALA A 9 23.01 -58.87 -51.09
CA ALA A 9 23.30 -59.10 -49.68
C ALA A 9 24.33 -58.04 -49.26
N LEU A 10 23.87 -56.83 -48.95
CA LEU A 10 24.56 -55.83 -48.13
C LEU A 10 23.60 -54.65 -47.87
N ALA A 11 22.70 -54.78 -46.91
CA ALA A 11 21.94 -53.66 -46.37
C ALA A 11 21.42 -54.01 -44.96
N ALA A 12 22.33 -54.43 -44.09
CA ALA A 12 22.08 -54.51 -42.67
C ALA A 12 23.27 -53.86 -41.96
N ILE A 13 22.95 -52.97 -41.01
CA ILE A 13 23.88 -52.36 -40.04
C ILE A 13 24.68 -51.15 -40.56
N THR A 14 23.99 -50.05 -40.89
CA THR A 14 24.42 -48.70 -40.48
C THR A 14 23.31 -47.70 -40.79
N VAL A 15 22.60 -47.24 -39.74
CA VAL A 15 21.88 -45.96 -39.53
C VAL A 15 20.85 -46.25 -38.43
N ALA A 16 21.38 -46.47 -37.21
CA ALA A 16 20.63 -46.42 -35.97
C ALA A 16 21.48 -45.65 -34.94
N MET A 17 22.00 -44.50 -35.36
CA MET A 17 22.60 -43.50 -34.50
C MET A 17 22.44 -42.18 -35.23
N ILE A 18 21.41 -41.41 -34.84
CA ILE A 18 21.24 -39.95 -34.85
C ILE A 18 19.75 -39.74 -34.66
N PHE A 19 19.36 -39.49 -33.41
CA PHE A 19 18.30 -38.58 -32.93
C PHE A 19 18.07 -38.86 -31.44
N LEU A 20 19.17 -38.93 -30.67
CA LEU A 20 19.16 -38.41 -29.29
C LEU A 20 19.41 -36.90 -29.41
N SER A 21 18.48 -36.19 -30.05
CA SER A 21 18.33 -34.77 -29.78
C SER A 21 17.79 -34.71 -28.35
N GLY A 22 18.70 -34.62 -27.39
CA GLY A 22 18.34 -34.27 -26.03
C GLY A 22 17.46 -33.03 -26.13
N CYS A 23 16.23 -33.13 -25.62
CA CYS A 23 15.38 -31.97 -25.38
C CYS A 23 16.09 -31.12 -24.32
N ALA A 24 17.12 -30.37 -24.73
CA ALA A 24 17.62 -29.27 -23.94
C ALA A 24 16.45 -28.31 -23.82
N ALA A 25 15.85 -28.27 -22.63
CA ALA A 25 14.82 -27.28 -22.34
C ALA A 25 15.39 -25.91 -22.74
N PRO A 26 14.63 -25.09 -23.50
CA PRO A 26 15.10 -23.77 -23.87
C PRO A 26 15.58 -23.03 -22.61
N PRO A 27 16.71 -22.30 -22.69
CA PRO A 27 17.25 -21.61 -21.52
C PRO A 27 16.16 -20.73 -20.90
N ALA A 28 16.05 -20.75 -19.57
CA ALA A 28 15.08 -19.94 -18.87
C ALA A 28 15.26 -18.46 -19.28
N PRO A 29 14.17 -17.71 -19.48
CA PRO A 29 14.27 -16.32 -19.91
C PRO A 29 15.15 -15.53 -18.93
N GLU A 30 16.08 -14.76 -19.50
CA GLU A 30 16.94 -13.87 -18.73
C GLU A 30 16.11 -12.69 -18.22
N ARG A 31 16.37 -12.29 -16.96
CA ARG A 31 15.74 -11.09 -16.40
C ARG A 31 16.09 -9.89 -17.27
N PRO A 32 15.19 -8.91 -17.41
CA PRO A 32 15.53 -7.64 -18.03
C PRO A 32 16.81 -7.07 -17.42
N ALA A 33 17.68 -6.49 -18.26
CA ALA A 33 18.90 -5.87 -17.77
C ALA A 33 18.58 -4.80 -16.72
N ALA A 34 19.48 -4.65 -15.74
CA ALA A 34 19.37 -3.60 -14.74
C ALA A 34 19.17 -2.25 -15.44
N GLN A 35 18.20 -1.49 -14.94
CA GLN A 35 17.76 -0.25 -15.56
C GLN A 35 18.94 0.73 -15.67
N ARG A 36 19.27 1.16 -16.89
CA ARG A 36 20.39 2.10 -17.17
C ARG A 36 19.97 3.57 -17.19
N GLY A 37 18.68 3.86 -17.01
CA GLY A 37 18.07 5.20 -17.01
C GLY A 37 16.76 5.19 -16.22
N GLU A 38 15.91 6.19 -16.41
CA GLU A 38 14.55 6.21 -15.81
C GLU A 38 13.51 5.97 -16.89
N PHE A 39 12.44 5.25 -16.53
CA PHE A 39 11.29 5.09 -17.41
C PHE A 39 10.29 6.22 -17.18
N ASP A 40 9.41 6.44 -18.16
CA ASP A 40 8.15 7.11 -17.89
C ASP A 40 7.27 6.26 -16.97
N PHE A 41 6.17 6.83 -16.50
CA PHE A 41 5.30 6.16 -15.53
C PHE A 41 4.79 4.80 -16.01
N ALA A 42 4.34 4.70 -17.27
CA ALA A 42 3.79 3.47 -17.83
C ALA A 42 4.89 2.41 -18.09
N GLY A 43 6.04 2.84 -18.62
CA GLY A 43 7.18 1.97 -18.89
C GLY A 43 7.77 1.36 -17.62
N ALA A 44 7.80 2.11 -16.52
CA ALA A 44 8.29 1.61 -15.23
C ALA A 44 7.44 0.45 -14.69
N ILE A 45 6.12 0.58 -14.77
CA ILE A 45 5.18 -0.46 -14.33
C ILE A 45 5.27 -1.67 -15.25
N ALA A 46 5.33 -1.45 -16.56
CA ALA A 46 5.51 -2.52 -17.54
C ALA A 46 6.80 -3.31 -17.28
N PHE A 47 7.92 -2.62 -17.07
CA PHE A 47 9.19 -3.22 -16.72
C PHE A 47 9.12 -4.05 -15.44
N ALA A 48 8.54 -3.49 -14.36
CA ALA A 48 8.44 -4.18 -13.08
C ALA A 48 7.62 -5.48 -13.20
N VAL A 49 6.47 -5.43 -13.88
CA VAL A 49 5.62 -6.61 -14.08
C VAL A 49 6.29 -7.65 -14.99
N ASP A 50 6.99 -7.20 -16.03
CA ASP A 50 7.73 -8.11 -16.93
C ASP A 50 8.89 -8.81 -16.21
N ASP A 51 9.61 -8.09 -15.34
CA ASP A 51 10.67 -8.67 -14.51
C ASP A 51 10.14 -9.68 -13.49
N LEU A 52 8.99 -9.41 -12.86
CA LEU A 52 8.30 -10.40 -12.03
C LEU A 52 7.93 -11.63 -12.85
N PHE A 53 7.32 -11.45 -14.01
CA PHE A 53 6.91 -12.55 -14.88
C PHE A 53 8.08 -13.45 -15.27
N VAL A 54 9.21 -12.89 -15.67
CA VAL A 54 10.41 -13.67 -16.02
C VAL A 54 10.91 -14.50 -14.83
N GLN A 55 10.91 -13.94 -13.62
CA GLN A 55 11.26 -14.71 -12.42
C GLN A 55 10.28 -15.86 -12.17
N LEU A 56 8.99 -15.60 -12.35
CA LEU A 56 7.92 -16.55 -12.06
C LEU A 56 7.85 -17.68 -13.07
N GLN A 57 8.16 -17.47 -14.34
CA GLN A 57 8.20 -18.54 -15.36
C GLN A 57 9.15 -19.70 -15.03
N ARG A 58 10.05 -19.52 -14.05
CA ARG A 58 10.93 -20.58 -13.52
C ARG A 58 10.20 -21.56 -12.61
N LEU A 59 9.00 -21.21 -12.15
CA LEU A 59 8.12 -22.06 -11.37
C LEU A 59 7.13 -22.77 -12.32
N PRO A 60 6.94 -24.10 -12.19
CA PRO A 60 6.12 -24.89 -13.12
C PRO A 60 4.70 -24.36 -13.32
N GLU A 61 4.07 -23.84 -12.27
CA GLU A 61 2.70 -23.34 -12.29
C GLU A 61 2.55 -22.01 -13.05
N PHE A 62 3.64 -21.26 -13.20
CA PHE A 62 3.73 -20.00 -13.94
C PHE A 62 4.39 -20.16 -15.31
N ALA A 63 4.96 -21.33 -15.60
CA ALA A 63 5.51 -21.64 -16.90
C ALA A 63 4.43 -21.45 -17.98
N PRO A 64 4.77 -20.90 -19.16
CA PRO A 64 3.82 -20.81 -20.26
C PRO A 64 3.22 -22.18 -20.52
N THR A 65 1.90 -22.27 -20.57
CA THR A 65 1.29 -23.43 -21.20
C THR A 65 1.81 -23.44 -22.63
N ALA A 66 2.54 -24.48 -23.02
CA ALA A 66 2.81 -24.72 -24.42
C ALA A 66 1.49 -25.12 -25.07
N THR A 67 0.54 -24.19 -25.23
CA THR A 67 -0.62 -24.42 -26.07
C THR A 67 -0.07 -24.52 -27.47
N SER A 68 0.25 -25.74 -27.90
CA SER A 68 0.36 -25.99 -29.32
C SER A 68 -1.00 -25.60 -29.91
N GLU A 69 -1.01 -24.93 -31.06
CA GLU A 69 -2.26 -24.68 -31.79
C GLU A 69 -3.06 -25.98 -32.00
N LEU A 70 -2.38 -27.12 -31.95
CA LEU A 70 -2.94 -28.46 -31.99
C LEU A 70 -3.80 -28.78 -30.77
N GLU A 71 -3.36 -28.48 -29.54
CA GLU A 71 -4.16 -28.70 -28.32
C GLU A 71 -5.42 -27.82 -28.28
N LYS A 72 -5.31 -26.59 -28.79
CA LYS A 72 -6.45 -25.67 -28.90
C LYS A 72 -7.48 -26.20 -29.90
N LYS A 73 -7.02 -26.64 -31.09
CA LYS A 73 -7.86 -27.29 -32.10
C LYS A 73 -8.46 -28.61 -31.61
N VAL A 74 -7.72 -29.40 -30.84
CA VAL A 74 -8.19 -30.66 -30.25
C VAL A 74 -9.21 -30.41 -29.15
N GLY A 75 -9.01 -29.40 -28.29
CA GLY A 75 -9.98 -29.00 -27.27
C GLY A 75 -11.30 -28.50 -27.86
N ASP A 76 -11.23 -27.70 -28.94
CA ASP A 76 -12.41 -27.21 -29.68
C ASP A 76 -13.19 -28.35 -30.36
N VAL A 77 -12.49 -29.36 -30.91
CA VAL A 77 -13.11 -30.54 -31.52
C VAL A 77 -13.70 -31.51 -30.48
N LEU A 78 -13.09 -31.62 -29.30
CA LEU A 78 -13.52 -32.52 -28.22
C LEU A 78 -14.54 -31.87 -27.26
N GLY A 79 -14.95 -30.62 -27.49
CA GLY A 79 -15.87 -29.90 -26.60
C GLY A 79 -15.31 -29.68 -25.18
N GLN A 80 -13.98 -29.64 -25.03
CA GLN A 80 -13.35 -29.41 -23.74
C GLN A 80 -13.55 -27.95 -23.31
N LYS A 81 -14.05 -27.75 -22.09
CA LYS A 81 -14.21 -26.42 -21.49
C LYS A 81 -12.85 -25.68 -21.47
N PRO A 82 -12.85 -24.34 -21.61
CA PRO A 82 -11.62 -23.55 -21.53
C PRO A 82 -10.83 -23.89 -20.26
N GLU A 83 -9.49 -23.95 -20.38
CA GLU A 83 -8.57 -24.27 -19.28
C GLU A 83 -9.02 -23.59 -17.98
N SER A 84 -9.21 -24.40 -16.92
CA SER A 84 -9.44 -23.88 -15.58
C SER A 84 -8.29 -22.97 -15.18
N LYS A 85 -8.59 -21.74 -14.75
CA LYS A 85 -7.58 -20.79 -14.23
C LYS A 85 -6.66 -21.51 -13.24
N ARG A 86 -5.33 -21.40 -13.42
CA ARG A 86 -4.30 -22.09 -12.62
C ARG A 86 -4.16 -21.57 -11.20
N GLY A 87 -4.78 -20.44 -10.90
CA GLY A 87 -4.81 -19.84 -9.58
C GLY A 87 -5.36 -18.42 -9.62
N VAL A 88 -5.33 -17.77 -8.47
CA VAL A 88 -5.77 -16.40 -8.28
C VAL A 88 -4.59 -15.55 -7.77
N ILE A 89 -4.35 -14.44 -8.46
CA ILE A 89 -3.40 -13.39 -8.07
C ILE A 89 -4.22 -12.20 -7.58
N MET A 90 -4.11 -11.92 -6.29
CA MET A 90 -4.68 -10.73 -5.69
C MET A 90 -3.66 -9.59 -5.75
N VAL A 91 -4.07 -8.40 -6.16
CA VAL A 91 -3.23 -7.20 -6.07
C VAL A 91 -3.71 -6.38 -4.88
N ASP A 92 -2.82 -6.19 -3.90
CA ASP A 92 -3.11 -5.29 -2.79
C ASP A 92 -2.98 -3.82 -3.22
N THR A 93 -3.61 -2.93 -2.47
CA THR A 93 -3.62 -1.51 -2.78
C THR A 93 -2.21 -0.95 -2.82
N ILE A 94 -1.84 -0.30 -3.93
CA ILE A 94 -0.55 0.38 -4.01
C ILE A 94 -0.57 1.62 -3.12
N ILE A 95 0.47 1.79 -2.30
CA ILE A 95 0.60 2.91 -1.36
C ILE A 95 1.90 3.67 -1.56
N ASP A 96 1.92 4.92 -1.12
CA ASP A 96 3.14 5.68 -0.91
C ASP A 96 3.92 5.09 0.28
N ALA A 97 5.17 4.68 0.07
CA ALA A 97 5.94 3.97 1.09
C ALA A 97 6.31 4.85 2.31
N ALA A 98 6.40 6.17 2.12
CA ALA A 98 6.79 7.11 3.18
C ALA A 98 5.61 7.44 4.10
N THR A 99 4.40 7.50 3.56
CA THR A 99 3.22 7.99 4.28
C THR A 99 2.18 6.90 4.55
N GLY A 100 2.22 5.79 3.81
CA GLY A 100 1.16 4.77 3.83
C GLY A 100 -0.13 5.19 3.13
N GLN A 101 -0.12 6.31 2.42
CA GLN A 101 -1.31 6.84 1.76
C GLN A 101 -1.46 6.29 0.34
N GLN A 102 -2.71 6.08 -0.08
CA GLN A 102 -3.03 6.00 -1.50
C GLN A 102 -3.14 7.43 -2.04
N THR A 103 -2.50 7.66 -3.18
CA THR A 103 -2.54 8.89 -3.97
C THR A 103 -3.12 8.60 -5.36
N HIS A 104 -3.47 9.64 -6.12
CA HIS A 104 -3.90 9.47 -7.51
C HIS A 104 -2.85 8.74 -8.36
N ALA A 105 -1.57 9.02 -8.14
CA ALA A 105 -0.47 8.30 -8.77
C ALA A 105 -0.47 6.80 -8.44
N THR A 106 -0.66 6.42 -7.17
CA THR A 106 -0.72 5.00 -6.82
C THR A 106 -1.98 4.30 -7.37
N GLN A 107 -3.12 4.99 -7.48
CA GLN A 107 -4.32 4.46 -8.13
C GLN A 107 -4.09 4.21 -9.62
N LEU A 108 -3.45 5.17 -10.30
CA LEU A 108 -3.06 5.01 -11.70
C LEU A 108 -2.05 3.86 -11.85
N ALA A 109 -1.08 3.74 -10.94
CA ALA A 109 -0.11 2.65 -10.96
C ALA A 109 -0.81 1.29 -10.84
N GLU A 110 -1.79 1.20 -9.94
CA GLU A 110 -2.57 -0.02 -9.71
C GLU A 110 -3.39 -0.41 -10.95
N GLN A 111 -4.04 0.55 -11.61
CA GLN A 111 -4.76 0.31 -12.87
C GLN A 111 -3.83 -0.27 -13.94
N ARG A 112 -2.65 0.34 -14.14
CA ARG A 112 -1.66 -0.14 -15.13
C ARG A 112 -1.09 -1.50 -14.77
N LEU A 113 -0.89 -1.76 -13.49
CA LEU A 113 -0.45 -3.05 -12.97
C LEU A 113 -1.50 -4.12 -13.33
N TYR A 114 -2.80 -3.89 -13.08
CA TYR A 114 -3.85 -4.84 -13.46
C TYR A 114 -3.86 -5.14 -14.95
N GLU A 115 -3.80 -4.09 -15.79
CA GLU A 115 -3.76 -4.22 -17.25
C GLU A 115 -2.59 -5.12 -17.67
N ARG A 116 -1.38 -4.87 -17.13
CA ARG A 116 -0.19 -5.62 -17.49
C ARG A 116 -0.16 -7.04 -16.93
N VAL A 117 -0.53 -7.25 -15.66
CA VAL A 117 -0.55 -8.58 -15.04
C VAL A 117 -1.58 -9.48 -15.73
N ARG A 118 -2.76 -8.97 -16.09
CA ARG A 118 -3.75 -9.75 -16.87
C ARG A 118 -3.22 -10.16 -18.24
N ALA A 119 -2.49 -9.28 -18.91
CA ALA A 119 -1.89 -9.57 -20.20
C ALA A 119 -0.75 -10.60 -20.08
N ARG A 120 0.05 -10.55 -19.01
CA ARG A 120 1.22 -11.41 -18.82
C ARG A 120 0.90 -12.76 -18.20
N PHE A 121 -0.14 -12.84 -17.36
CA PHE A 121 -0.59 -14.04 -16.67
C PHE A 121 -2.03 -14.43 -17.05
N PRO A 122 -2.34 -14.64 -18.36
CA PRO A 122 -3.71 -14.92 -18.81
C PRO A 122 -4.29 -16.22 -18.23
N GLN A 123 -3.44 -17.14 -17.75
CA GLN A 123 -3.83 -18.38 -17.09
C GLN A 123 -4.27 -18.20 -15.63
N PHE A 124 -4.14 -17.00 -15.05
CA PHE A 124 -4.57 -16.67 -13.69
C PHE A 124 -5.84 -15.78 -13.69
N GLU A 125 -6.62 -15.89 -12.61
CA GLU A 125 -7.61 -14.86 -12.26
C GLU A 125 -6.88 -13.73 -11.53
N VAL A 126 -7.09 -12.48 -11.95
CA VAL A 126 -6.39 -11.31 -11.39
C VAL A 126 -7.39 -10.25 -11.01
N GLY A 127 -7.31 -9.75 -9.77
CA GLY A 127 -8.20 -8.71 -9.29
C GLY A 127 -7.73 -8.04 -8.00
N PRO A 128 -8.49 -7.04 -7.54
CA PRO A 128 -8.14 -6.27 -6.35
C PRO A 128 -8.31 -7.07 -5.07
N ALA A 129 -7.54 -6.66 -4.07
CA ALA A 129 -7.70 -7.13 -2.71
C ALA A 129 -9.11 -6.84 -2.20
N GLY A 130 -9.84 -7.93 -1.95
CA GLY A 130 -11.21 -7.95 -1.47
C GLY A 130 -11.53 -9.36 -0.98
N SER A 131 -12.48 -9.46 -0.06
CA SER A 131 -12.68 -10.65 0.77
C SER A 131 -12.97 -11.90 -0.07
N LYS A 132 -13.76 -11.75 -1.14
CA LYS A 132 -14.10 -12.83 -2.09
C LYS A 132 -12.92 -13.33 -2.92
N LEU A 133 -12.01 -12.44 -3.31
CA LEU A 133 -10.85 -12.82 -4.11
C LEU A 133 -9.78 -13.46 -3.22
N LEU A 134 -9.53 -12.86 -2.04
CA LEU A 134 -8.57 -13.36 -1.06
C LEU A 134 -8.84 -14.81 -0.65
N ALA A 135 -10.11 -15.18 -0.46
CA ALA A 135 -10.50 -16.55 -0.10
C ALA A 135 -10.03 -17.63 -1.10
N ARG A 136 -9.68 -17.23 -2.33
CA ARG A 136 -9.18 -18.10 -3.39
C ARG A 136 -7.76 -17.75 -3.83
N ALA A 137 -7.18 -16.67 -3.30
CA ALA A 137 -5.87 -16.17 -3.66
C ALA A 137 -4.78 -17.16 -3.26
N GLY A 138 -4.05 -17.67 -4.26
CA GLY A 138 -2.79 -18.37 -4.01
C GLY A 138 -1.62 -17.40 -3.86
N TYR A 139 -1.75 -16.23 -4.49
CA TYR A 139 -0.70 -15.23 -4.58
C TYR A 139 -1.22 -13.83 -4.26
N VAL A 140 -0.37 -13.04 -3.60
CA VAL A 140 -0.62 -11.61 -3.38
C VAL A 140 0.53 -10.78 -3.94
N VAL A 141 0.19 -9.72 -4.67
CA VAL A 141 1.13 -8.69 -5.12
C VAL A 141 1.07 -7.53 -4.13
N ALA A 142 2.19 -7.25 -3.48
CA ALA A 142 2.38 -6.06 -2.65
C ALA A 142 3.28 -5.08 -3.40
N ALA A 143 2.80 -3.85 -3.60
CA ALA A 143 3.55 -2.81 -4.31
C ALA A 143 3.48 -1.48 -3.58
N THR A 144 4.57 -0.71 -3.69
CA THR A 144 4.69 0.61 -3.11
C THR A 144 5.40 1.55 -4.07
N MET A 145 5.01 2.81 -4.08
CA MET A 145 5.69 3.87 -4.81
C MET A 145 6.26 4.88 -3.82
N GLN A 146 7.44 5.44 -4.08
CA GLN A 146 8.02 6.44 -3.18
C GLN A 146 8.75 7.51 -3.98
N PRO A 147 8.57 8.81 -3.69
CA PRO A 147 9.41 9.84 -4.27
C PRO A 147 10.87 9.66 -3.83
N VAL A 148 11.80 9.93 -4.74
CA VAL A 148 13.24 9.93 -4.42
C VAL A 148 13.58 11.26 -3.75
N ALA A 149 14.13 11.18 -2.53
CA ALA A 149 14.45 12.36 -1.74
C ALA A 149 15.42 13.29 -2.48
N GLY A 150 15.07 14.57 -2.56
CA GLY A 150 15.88 15.59 -3.24
C GLY A 150 15.80 15.58 -4.77
N ASP A 151 15.04 14.65 -5.36
CA ASP A 151 14.97 14.49 -6.81
C ASP A 151 13.53 14.57 -7.32
N ARG A 152 13.12 15.80 -7.70
CA ARG A 152 11.73 16.11 -8.04
C ARG A 152 11.28 15.35 -9.29
N GLY A 153 10.14 14.65 -9.16
CA GLY A 153 9.56 13.86 -10.24
C GLY A 153 10.19 12.48 -10.40
N ALA A 154 11.23 12.14 -9.64
CA ALA A 154 11.77 10.79 -9.59
C ALA A 154 11.05 9.95 -8.52
N PHE A 155 10.67 8.72 -8.87
CA PHE A 155 10.04 7.77 -7.96
C PHE A 155 10.69 6.40 -8.08
N ARG A 156 10.61 5.64 -6.99
CA ARG A 156 10.92 4.22 -6.94
C ARG A 156 9.63 3.43 -6.76
N LEU A 157 9.37 2.50 -7.66
CA LEU A 157 8.34 1.49 -7.56
C LEU A 157 8.99 0.18 -7.07
N SER A 158 8.53 -0.34 -5.94
CA SER A 158 8.91 -1.67 -5.43
C SER A 158 7.69 -2.58 -5.51
N MET A 159 7.88 -3.79 -6.01
CA MET A 159 6.81 -4.79 -6.14
C MET A 159 7.35 -6.17 -5.80
N SER A 160 6.54 -6.94 -5.08
CA SER A 160 6.79 -8.35 -4.82
C SER A 160 5.56 -9.18 -5.12
N MET A 161 5.76 -10.46 -5.41
CA MET A 161 4.70 -11.45 -5.39
C MET A 161 4.99 -12.51 -4.34
N THR A 162 4.01 -12.77 -3.48
CA THR A 162 4.12 -13.71 -2.35
C THR A 162 3.18 -14.88 -2.57
N ASP A 163 3.67 -16.10 -2.36
CA ASP A 163 2.82 -17.29 -2.19
C ASP A 163 2.20 -17.21 -0.79
N VAL A 164 0.88 -17.07 -0.74
CA VAL A 164 0.13 -16.84 0.50
C VAL A 164 0.21 -18.05 1.44
N ARG A 165 0.26 -19.27 0.90
CA ARG A 165 0.31 -20.50 1.69
C ARG A 165 1.70 -20.75 2.26
N ALA A 166 2.73 -20.54 1.44
CA ALA A 166 4.12 -20.72 1.88
C ALA A 166 4.61 -19.54 2.73
N GLY A 167 3.98 -18.37 2.61
CA GLY A 167 4.42 -17.13 3.24
C GLY A 167 5.75 -16.60 2.69
N LEU A 168 6.13 -17.03 1.48
CA LEU A 168 7.41 -16.71 0.85
C LEU A 168 7.22 -15.75 -0.32
N VAL A 169 8.07 -14.74 -0.40
CA VAL A 169 8.19 -13.94 -1.61
C VAL A 169 8.83 -14.79 -2.69
N ILE A 170 8.17 -14.93 -3.83
CA ILE A 170 8.60 -15.78 -4.95
C ILE A 170 9.15 -14.98 -6.13
N ALA A 171 8.88 -13.68 -6.19
CA ALA A 171 9.46 -12.75 -7.15
C ALA A 171 9.47 -11.33 -6.59
N GLN A 172 10.47 -10.53 -7.00
CA GLN A 172 10.62 -9.13 -6.59
C GLN A 172 11.20 -8.29 -7.73
N ALA A 173 10.62 -7.12 -7.95
CA ALA A 173 11.04 -6.17 -8.97
C ALA A 173 11.10 -4.75 -8.41
N VAL A 174 12.06 -3.97 -8.91
CA VAL A 174 12.18 -2.53 -8.63
C VAL A 174 12.29 -1.80 -9.95
N ALA A 175 11.53 -0.72 -10.11
CA ALA A 175 11.66 0.20 -11.22
C ALA A 175 11.88 1.63 -10.71
N ARG A 176 12.73 2.39 -11.39
CA ARG A 176 12.85 3.84 -11.22
C ARG A 176 12.13 4.53 -12.35
N LEU A 177 11.38 5.57 -12.02
CA LEU A 177 10.64 6.34 -13.00
C LEU A 177 10.85 7.82 -12.75
N ARG A 178 10.88 8.60 -13.83
CA ARG A 178 10.89 10.06 -13.76
C ARG A 178 9.75 10.60 -14.57
N ASP A 179 8.81 11.21 -13.87
CA ASP A 179 7.68 11.87 -14.48
C ASP A 179 7.18 12.97 -13.52
N ALA A 180 7.42 14.22 -13.89
CA ALA A 180 7.01 15.36 -13.09
C ALA A 180 5.49 15.62 -13.13
N SER A 181 4.75 14.96 -14.03
CA SER A 181 3.29 15.07 -14.14
C SER A 181 2.52 14.17 -13.17
N VAL A 182 3.24 13.29 -12.46
CA VAL A 182 2.66 12.36 -11.49
C VAL A 182 1.93 13.09 -10.37
N ASP A 183 0.62 12.87 -10.28
CA ASP A 183 -0.23 13.48 -9.25
C ASP A 183 -0.15 12.71 -7.93
N THR A 184 0.63 13.24 -6.99
CA THR A 184 0.79 12.66 -5.64
C THR A 184 -0.28 13.11 -4.65
N THR A 185 -1.37 13.74 -5.10
CA THR A 185 -2.46 14.14 -4.22
C THR A 185 -3.07 12.90 -3.53
N PRO A 186 -3.18 12.88 -2.19
CA PRO A 186 -3.82 11.78 -1.47
C PRO A 186 -5.29 11.63 -1.87
N THR A 187 -5.83 10.41 -1.85
CA THR A 187 -7.24 10.16 -2.18
C THR A 187 -8.20 10.77 -1.14
N PRO A 188 -9.51 10.91 -1.43
CA PRO A 188 -10.49 11.47 -0.49
C PRO A 188 -10.41 10.87 0.91
N TYR A 189 -10.33 9.55 1.03
CA TYR A 189 -10.15 8.86 2.31
C TYR A 189 -8.99 9.46 3.13
N TYR A 190 -7.82 9.63 2.52
CA TYR A 190 -6.63 10.12 3.23
C TYR A 190 -6.64 11.61 3.47
N ARG A 191 -7.30 12.42 2.62
CA ARG A 191 -7.45 13.86 2.85
C ARG A 191 -8.38 14.13 4.03
N GLU A 192 -9.46 13.38 4.12
CA GLU A 192 -10.51 13.55 5.14
C GLU A 192 -10.22 12.80 6.44
N SER A 193 -9.29 11.84 6.42
CA SER A 193 -8.85 11.13 7.62
C SER A 193 -8.20 12.10 8.63
N PRO A 194 -8.59 12.05 9.91
CA PRO A 194 -8.12 13.00 10.92
C PRO A 194 -6.67 12.76 11.34
N SER A 195 -6.15 11.54 11.14
CA SER A 195 -4.83 11.13 11.60
C SER A 195 -3.98 10.46 10.50
N LEU A 196 -2.67 10.34 10.76
CA LEU A 196 -1.76 9.52 9.96
C LEU A 196 -2.12 8.03 10.12
N THR A 197 -2.02 7.27 9.04
CA THR A 197 -2.44 5.86 8.95
C THR A 197 -1.27 4.89 8.81
N ARG A 198 -0.03 5.32 9.04
CA ARG A 198 1.17 4.49 8.88
C ARG A 198 1.39 3.63 10.13
N ASP A 199 0.73 2.48 10.19
CA ASP A 199 0.87 1.50 11.27
C ASP A 199 1.79 0.32 10.90
N ARG A 200 1.93 -0.65 11.82
CA ARG A 200 2.78 -1.83 11.64
C ARG A 200 2.37 -2.70 10.43
N VAL A 201 1.11 -2.66 10.02
CA VAL A 201 0.62 -3.42 8.86
C VAL A 201 1.07 -2.75 7.57
N VAL A 202 0.94 -1.43 7.49
CA VAL A 202 1.49 -0.61 6.39
C VAL A 202 3.00 -0.82 6.25
N GLU A 203 3.75 -0.78 7.35
CA GLU A 203 5.19 -1.07 7.32
C GLU A 203 5.51 -2.49 6.85
N GLY A 204 4.67 -3.47 7.22
CA GLY A 204 4.81 -4.84 6.76
C GLY A 204 4.58 -4.98 5.25
N GLN A 205 3.62 -4.24 4.70
CA GLN A 205 3.41 -4.17 3.25
C GLN A 205 4.63 -3.56 2.54
N VAL A 206 5.17 -2.46 3.06
CA VAL A 206 6.39 -1.82 2.53
C VAL A 206 7.58 -2.80 2.57
N ARG A 207 7.84 -3.45 3.70
CA ARG A 207 8.93 -4.44 3.78
C ARG A 207 8.71 -5.61 2.83
N THR A 208 7.47 -6.09 2.70
CA THR A 208 7.13 -7.19 1.80
C THR A 208 7.39 -6.81 0.33
N SER A 209 7.02 -5.61 -0.11
CA SER A 209 7.26 -5.14 -1.50
C SER A 209 8.75 -5.08 -1.89
N GLU A 210 9.63 -5.00 -0.89
CA GLU A 210 11.09 -4.92 -1.04
C GLU A 210 11.82 -6.24 -0.74
N THR A 211 11.11 -7.25 -0.23
CA THR A 211 11.71 -8.50 0.22
C THR A 211 12.19 -9.34 -0.97
N ALA A 212 13.44 -9.82 -0.92
CA ALA A 212 14.02 -10.62 -2.00
C ALA A 212 13.32 -11.99 -2.17
N PRO A 213 13.32 -12.58 -3.38
CA PRO A 213 12.75 -13.91 -3.60
C PRO A 213 13.39 -14.99 -2.72
N GLY A 214 12.58 -15.96 -2.28
CA GLY A 214 12.97 -17.03 -1.37
C GLY A 214 13.03 -16.62 0.11
N LYS A 215 12.66 -15.38 0.46
CA LYS A 215 12.58 -14.90 1.85
C LYS A 215 11.12 -14.82 2.32
N PRO A 216 10.86 -14.95 3.63
CA PRO A 216 9.51 -14.81 4.16
C PRO A 216 9.03 -13.37 3.99
N ALA A 217 7.77 -13.22 3.58
CA ALA A 217 7.08 -11.93 3.66
C ALA A 217 6.88 -11.52 5.13
N ASP A 218 6.55 -10.25 5.37
CA ASP A 218 6.29 -9.78 6.73
C ASP A 218 5.06 -10.49 7.32
N SER A 219 5.25 -11.19 8.44
CA SER A 219 4.19 -12.04 9.01
C SER A 219 2.97 -11.23 9.44
N VAL A 220 3.19 -10.05 10.02
CA VAL A 220 2.09 -9.17 10.44
C VAL A 220 1.30 -8.70 9.23
N TYR A 221 1.95 -8.43 8.10
CA TYR A 221 1.23 -8.11 6.87
C TYR A 221 0.37 -9.28 6.38
N LEU A 222 0.95 -10.48 6.27
CA LEU A 222 0.25 -11.66 5.76
C LEU A 222 -0.93 -12.09 6.65
N GLU A 223 -0.74 -12.11 7.97
CA GLU A 223 -1.78 -12.46 8.94
C GLU A 223 -2.98 -11.50 8.87
N ARG A 224 -2.75 -10.25 8.43
CA ARG A 224 -3.76 -9.18 8.41
C ARG A 224 -4.44 -9.02 7.05
N LEU A 225 -4.07 -9.83 6.04
CA LEU A 225 -4.69 -9.79 4.72
C LEU A 225 -6.23 -9.86 4.75
N PRO A 226 -6.90 -10.68 5.59
CA PRO A 226 -8.36 -10.70 5.65
C PRO A 226 -8.97 -9.38 6.14
N THR A 227 -8.36 -8.73 7.13
CA THR A 227 -8.77 -7.39 7.56
C THR A 227 -8.46 -6.34 6.48
N ASN A 228 -7.29 -6.41 5.84
CA ASN A 228 -6.89 -5.47 4.81
C ASN A 228 -7.81 -5.53 3.59
N ALA A 229 -8.31 -6.72 3.23
CA ALA A 229 -9.29 -6.89 2.17
C ALA A 229 -10.57 -6.08 2.44
N LEU A 230 -11.12 -6.16 3.66
CA LEU A 230 -12.27 -5.33 4.07
C LEU A 230 -11.93 -3.84 4.05
N VAL A 231 -10.76 -3.46 4.58
CA VAL A 231 -10.28 -2.07 4.57
C VAL A 231 -10.18 -1.53 3.15
N ASN A 232 -9.69 -2.32 2.20
CA ASN A 232 -9.55 -1.92 0.80
C ASN A 232 -10.91 -1.78 0.10
N GLU A 233 -11.87 -2.67 0.39
CA GLU A 233 -13.25 -2.55 -0.09
C GLU A 233 -13.94 -1.28 0.45
N GLY A 234 -13.79 -1.00 1.75
CA GLY A 234 -14.27 0.24 2.37
C GLY A 234 -13.58 1.49 1.82
N LEU A 235 -12.27 1.41 1.56
CA LEU A 235 -11.47 2.51 1.00
C LEU A 235 -11.91 2.84 -0.43
N ALA A 236 -12.16 1.83 -1.26
CA ALA A 236 -12.71 2.02 -2.60
C ALA A 236 -14.09 2.70 -2.55
N ALA A 237 -14.96 2.29 -1.63
CA ALA A 237 -16.28 2.90 -1.45
C ALA A 237 -16.19 4.38 -0.99
N VAL A 238 -15.32 4.71 -0.02
CA VAL A 238 -15.09 6.10 0.41
C VAL A 238 -14.54 6.95 -0.72
N ASN A 239 -13.53 6.45 -1.45
CA ASN A 239 -12.94 7.20 -2.55
C ASN A 239 -13.93 7.42 -3.71
N ALA A 240 -14.96 6.58 -3.83
CA ALA A 240 -16.08 6.77 -4.76
C ALA A 240 -17.21 7.68 -4.21
N GLY A 241 -17.08 8.22 -2.98
CA GLY A 241 -18.10 9.04 -2.32
C GLY A 241 -19.27 8.25 -1.73
N ASN A 242 -19.20 6.91 -1.73
CA ASN A 242 -20.25 6.02 -1.27
C ASN A 242 -20.07 5.67 0.22
N TYR A 243 -20.14 6.67 1.10
CA TYR A 243 -19.87 6.52 2.54
C TYR A 243 -20.74 5.45 3.22
N ALA A 244 -22.03 5.40 2.88
CA ALA A 244 -22.94 4.38 3.43
C ALA A 244 -22.56 2.95 3.02
N ALA A 245 -22.06 2.76 1.79
CA ALA A 245 -21.60 1.46 1.32
C ALA A 245 -20.24 1.07 1.92
N ALA A 246 -19.45 2.03 2.39
CA ALA A 246 -18.17 1.77 3.05
C ALA A 246 -18.33 1.24 4.48
N LEU A 247 -19.39 1.67 5.18
CA LEU A 247 -19.60 1.36 6.61
C LEU A 247 -19.58 -0.14 6.93
N PRO A 248 -20.29 -1.03 6.21
CA PRO A 248 -20.31 -2.45 6.55
C PRO A 248 -18.92 -3.08 6.56
N PHE A 249 -18.05 -2.69 5.62
CA PHE A 249 -16.68 -3.20 5.53
C PHE A 249 -15.83 -2.79 6.72
N TYR A 250 -15.87 -1.51 7.10
CA TYR A 250 -15.10 -1.03 8.25
C TYR A 250 -15.67 -1.51 9.59
N GLU A 251 -17.00 -1.63 9.71
CA GLU A 251 -17.65 -2.18 10.89
C GLU A 251 -17.30 -3.66 11.06
N GLU A 252 -17.33 -4.44 9.98
CA GLU A 252 -16.87 -5.83 9.99
C GLU A 252 -15.39 -5.93 10.36
N ALA A 253 -14.53 -5.14 9.73
CA ALA A 253 -13.11 -5.10 10.07
C ALA A 253 -12.91 -4.79 11.56
N SER A 254 -13.64 -3.81 12.12
CA SER A 254 -13.53 -3.40 13.52
C SER A 254 -13.92 -4.47 14.54
N ARG A 255 -14.79 -5.42 14.15
CA ARG A 255 -15.21 -6.55 14.99
C ARG A 255 -14.17 -7.66 15.04
N ARG A 256 -13.21 -7.68 14.13
CA ARG A 256 -12.16 -8.69 14.10
C ARG A 256 -11.11 -8.37 15.16
N GLY A 257 -10.59 -9.40 15.82
CA GLY A 257 -9.48 -9.23 16.78
C GLY A 257 -8.23 -8.65 16.11
N ASP A 258 -8.05 -8.93 14.83
CA ASP A 258 -6.96 -8.42 14.03
C ASP A 258 -7.26 -7.06 13.35
N GLY A 259 -8.45 -6.48 13.61
CA GLY A 259 -8.94 -5.23 13.05
C GLY A 259 -8.73 -3.98 13.90
N GLN A 260 -8.04 -4.10 15.04
CA GLN A 260 -7.68 -2.97 15.90
C GLN A 260 -6.56 -2.11 15.29
N GLN A 261 -6.83 -1.50 14.14
CA GLN A 261 -5.86 -0.78 13.31
C GLN A 261 -6.32 0.65 13.01
N LEU A 262 -5.38 1.59 12.87
CA LEU A 262 -5.72 3.00 12.64
C LEU A 262 -6.51 3.20 11.34
N ARG A 263 -6.19 2.44 10.27
CA ARG A 263 -6.92 2.54 9.00
C ARG A 263 -8.41 2.18 9.11
N VAL A 264 -8.76 1.21 9.97
CA VAL A 264 -10.16 0.81 10.18
C VAL A 264 -10.94 1.97 10.81
N TYR A 265 -10.41 2.54 11.89
CA TYR A 265 -11.12 3.59 12.63
C TYR A 265 -11.08 4.96 11.94
N ASN A 266 -10.03 5.28 11.18
CA ASN A 266 -10.06 6.42 10.26
C ASN A 266 -11.14 6.24 9.19
N GLY A 267 -11.34 5.02 8.67
CA GLY A 267 -12.43 4.72 7.74
C GLY A 267 -13.83 4.86 8.33
N LEU A 268 -14.05 4.32 9.52
CA LEU A 268 -15.30 4.54 10.27
C LEU A 268 -15.55 6.03 10.52
N TYR A 269 -14.52 6.76 10.96
CA TYR A 269 -14.63 8.20 11.19
C TYR A 269 -15.07 8.93 9.92
N VAL A 270 -14.36 8.74 8.81
CA VAL A 270 -14.66 9.42 7.53
C VAL A 270 -16.06 9.06 7.04
N ALA A 271 -16.43 7.78 7.12
CA ALA A 271 -17.73 7.31 6.65
C ALA A 271 -18.89 7.83 7.53
N TYR A 272 -18.76 7.79 8.87
CA TYR A 272 -19.80 8.32 9.77
C TYR A 272 -19.92 9.85 9.69
N TRP A 273 -18.79 10.56 9.65
CA TRP A 273 -18.78 12.03 9.57
C TRP A 273 -19.50 12.51 8.31
N ASN A 274 -19.15 11.96 7.15
CA ASN A 274 -19.78 12.33 5.88
C ASN A 274 -21.23 11.81 5.74
N ALA A 275 -21.63 10.79 6.51
CA ALA A 275 -23.01 10.34 6.60
C ALA A 275 -23.87 11.14 7.60
N GLY A 276 -23.32 12.18 8.24
CA GLY A 276 -24.03 12.99 9.25
C GLY A 276 -24.21 12.29 10.61
N ARG A 277 -23.49 11.19 10.85
CA ARG A 277 -23.54 10.37 12.07
C ARG A 277 -22.47 10.80 13.06
N ALA A 278 -22.59 12.04 13.56
CA ALA A 278 -21.57 12.67 14.39
C ALA A 278 -21.22 11.90 15.68
N PRO A 279 -22.19 11.33 16.45
CA PRO A 279 -21.86 10.54 17.64
C PRO A 279 -20.98 9.32 17.34
N GLU A 280 -21.25 8.61 16.24
CA GLU A 280 -20.47 7.45 15.82
C GLU A 280 -19.09 7.85 15.28
N ALA A 281 -19.00 9.00 14.61
CA ALA A 281 -17.72 9.58 14.20
C ALA A 281 -16.87 9.95 15.43
N GLU A 282 -17.45 10.56 16.47
CA GLU A 282 -16.75 10.86 17.72
C GLU A 282 -16.25 9.57 18.40
N SER A 283 -17.06 8.51 18.44
CA SER A 283 -16.67 7.20 18.98
C SER A 283 -15.51 6.57 18.18
N ALA A 284 -15.59 6.61 16.85
CA ALA A 284 -14.50 6.13 15.98
C ALA A 284 -13.21 6.93 16.19
N PHE A 285 -13.32 8.25 16.36
CA PHE A 285 -12.16 9.09 16.69
C PHE A 285 -11.57 8.75 18.06
N GLY A 286 -12.38 8.48 19.08
CA GLY A 286 -11.91 7.99 20.37
C GLY A 286 -11.06 6.72 20.24
N LYS A 287 -11.44 5.79 19.36
CA LYS A 287 -10.64 4.58 19.05
C LYS A 287 -9.33 4.91 18.34
N ILE A 288 -9.31 5.89 17.44
CA ILE A 288 -8.07 6.40 16.82
C ILE A 288 -7.11 6.93 17.89
N VAL A 289 -7.62 7.75 18.82
CA VAL A 289 -6.83 8.32 19.92
C VAL A 289 -6.26 7.20 20.79
N ALA A 290 -7.10 6.28 21.27
CA ALA A 290 -6.68 5.19 22.14
C ALA A 290 -5.59 4.32 21.49
N LEU A 291 -5.78 3.90 20.23
CA LEU A 291 -4.79 3.10 19.49
C LEU A 291 -3.51 3.89 19.19
N GLY A 292 -3.65 5.15 18.77
CA GLY A 292 -2.52 6.02 18.46
C GLY A 292 -1.64 6.28 19.69
N LEU A 293 -2.24 6.52 20.86
CA LEU A 293 -1.49 6.68 22.11
C LEU A 293 -0.91 5.36 22.63
N ALA A 294 -1.61 4.23 22.45
CA ALA A 294 -1.08 2.92 22.82
C ALA A 294 0.15 2.52 21.99
N THR A 295 0.26 3.02 20.76
CA THR A 295 1.34 2.69 19.81
C THR A 295 2.33 3.85 19.57
N ASN A 296 2.20 4.96 20.30
CA ASN A 296 2.99 6.18 20.08
C ASN A 296 3.00 6.68 18.63
N ASN A 297 1.84 6.56 17.97
CA ASN A 297 1.64 6.87 16.57
C ASN A 297 0.38 7.73 16.35
N LEU A 298 0.08 8.63 17.29
CA LEU A 298 -1.02 9.58 17.15
C LEU A 298 -0.52 10.89 16.54
N ALA A 299 -0.84 11.10 15.27
CA ALA A 299 -0.55 12.34 14.54
C ALA A 299 -1.84 12.87 13.92
N VAL A 300 -2.37 13.98 14.44
CA VAL A 300 -3.67 14.55 14.05
C VAL A 300 -3.47 15.82 13.21
N LYS A 301 -4.28 15.98 12.17
CA LYS A 301 -4.21 17.10 11.22
C LYS A 301 -5.05 18.27 11.72
N PHE A 302 -4.41 19.29 12.30
CA PHE A 302 -5.04 20.56 12.62
C PHE A 302 -4.64 21.62 11.60
N LEU A 303 -5.62 22.16 10.86
CA LEU A 303 -5.38 23.26 9.95
C LEU A 303 -5.48 24.60 10.71
N PHE A 304 -4.37 25.32 10.72
CA PHE A 304 -4.26 26.65 11.28
C PHE A 304 -4.29 27.71 10.20
N LYS A 305 -4.73 28.93 10.52
CA LYS A 305 -4.55 30.09 9.65
C LYS A 305 -3.05 30.34 9.41
N PRO A 306 -2.68 30.88 8.24
CA PRO A 306 -1.28 31.17 7.94
C PRO A 306 -0.62 32.05 9.02
N ARG A 307 0.53 31.61 9.52
CA ARG A 307 1.36 32.31 10.53
C ARG A 307 0.68 32.57 11.88
N THR A 308 -0.41 31.87 12.23
CA THR A 308 -1.05 31.99 13.54
C THR A 308 -1.27 30.64 14.21
N THR A 309 -1.75 30.68 15.46
CA THR A 309 -2.23 29.54 16.26
C THR A 309 -3.76 29.37 16.21
N GLU A 310 -4.45 30.22 15.44
CA GLU A 310 -5.89 30.11 15.26
C GLU A 310 -6.22 29.02 14.23
N PHE A 311 -7.26 28.23 14.50
CA PHE A 311 -7.75 27.27 13.53
C PHE A 311 -8.36 27.95 12.31
N TRP A 312 -8.33 27.25 11.18
CA TRP A 312 -9.01 27.67 9.97
C TRP A 312 -10.52 27.82 10.23
N PRO A 313 -11.18 28.91 9.78
CA PRO A 313 -12.53 29.22 10.21
C PRO A 313 -13.62 28.37 9.54
N ASP A 314 -13.32 27.63 8.46
CA ASP A 314 -14.31 26.79 7.77
C ASP A 314 -14.78 25.63 8.67
N PRO A 315 -16.09 25.57 9.04
CA PRO A 315 -16.63 24.50 9.87
C PRO A 315 -16.52 23.11 9.21
N LYS A 316 -16.42 23.02 7.88
CA LYS A 316 -16.19 21.73 7.20
C LYS A 316 -14.82 21.14 7.53
N ILE A 317 -13.85 21.98 7.90
CA ILE A 317 -12.49 21.58 8.24
C ILE A 317 -12.33 21.51 9.76
N SER A 318 -12.64 22.59 10.46
CA SER A 318 -12.35 22.73 11.90
C SER A 318 -13.52 22.40 12.81
N GLY A 319 -14.72 22.16 12.26
CA GLY A 319 -15.90 21.79 13.03
C GLY A 319 -15.72 20.56 13.93
N PRO A 320 -14.95 19.53 13.51
CA PRO A 320 -14.65 18.39 14.38
C PRO A 320 -13.67 18.65 15.52
N TYR A 321 -12.84 19.69 15.43
CA TYR A 321 -11.69 19.86 16.31
C TYR A 321 -12.03 19.94 17.80
N PRO A 322 -13.14 20.59 18.23
CA PRO A 322 -13.52 20.59 19.65
C PRO A 322 -13.69 19.18 20.21
N PHE A 323 -14.42 18.29 19.53
CA PHE A 323 -14.58 16.93 20.05
C PHE A 323 -13.30 16.09 19.88
N TRP A 324 -12.48 16.35 18.86
CA TRP A 324 -11.16 15.71 18.78
C TRP A 324 -10.30 16.02 20.00
N LEU A 325 -10.21 17.30 20.37
CA LEU A 325 -9.44 17.74 21.54
C LEU A 325 -10.02 17.17 22.84
N LYS A 326 -11.34 17.13 22.98
CA LYS A 326 -12.03 16.48 24.11
C LYS A 326 -11.71 14.99 24.21
N GLN A 327 -11.74 14.26 23.11
CA GLN A 327 -11.41 12.82 23.07
C GLN A 327 -9.94 12.56 23.42
N ILE A 328 -9.02 13.36 22.88
CA ILE A 328 -7.59 13.30 23.24
C ILE A 328 -7.38 13.56 24.73
N ALA A 329 -7.96 14.65 25.25
CA ALA A 329 -7.83 15.00 26.66
C ALA A 329 -8.42 13.92 27.58
N SER A 330 -9.57 13.36 27.21
CA SER A 330 -10.25 12.32 28.00
C SER A 330 -9.45 11.01 28.04
N GLU A 331 -8.88 10.57 26.93
CA GLU A 331 -8.07 9.35 26.87
C GLU A 331 -6.75 9.49 27.65
N VAL A 332 -6.09 10.65 27.54
CA VAL A 332 -4.84 10.93 28.29
C VAL A 332 -5.13 11.02 29.79
N ALA A 333 -6.23 11.68 30.18
CA ALA A 333 -6.65 11.73 31.58
C ALA A 333 -6.97 10.31 32.10
N ALA A 334 -7.76 9.52 31.38
CA ALA A 334 -8.14 8.16 31.77
C ALA A 334 -6.94 7.20 31.90
N SER A 335 -5.97 7.29 30.99
CA SER A 335 -4.78 6.43 30.98
C SER A 335 -3.72 6.82 32.01
N GLN A 336 -3.86 7.97 32.69
CA GLN A 336 -2.89 8.50 33.67
C GLN A 336 -1.45 8.66 33.11
N ARG A 337 -1.30 8.72 31.78
CA ARG A 337 -0.02 8.89 31.06
C ARG A 337 0.35 10.35 30.84
N CYS A 338 1.64 10.66 30.75
CA CYS A 338 2.09 11.98 30.32
C CYS A 338 2.25 12.07 28.80
N LEU A 339 2.08 13.27 28.27
CA LEU A 339 1.93 13.51 26.84
C LEU A 339 2.90 14.58 26.36
N ALA A 340 3.62 14.31 25.27
CA ALA A 340 4.30 15.34 24.49
C ALA A 340 3.42 15.72 23.30
N VAL A 341 3.16 17.01 23.16
CA VAL A 341 2.48 17.62 22.02
C VAL A 341 3.53 18.28 21.14
N ILE A 342 3.70 17.79 19.92
CA ILE A 342 4.75 18.21 19.00
C ILE A 342 4.09 18.88 17.79
N GLY A 343 4.40 20.15 17.57
CA GLY A 343 3.95 20.85 16.37
C GLY A 343 4.90 20.58 15.20
N HIS A 344 4.34 20.40 14.01
CA HIS A 344 5.08 20.27 12.75
C HIS A 344 4.66 21.36 11.75
N SER A 345 5.56 21.70 10.82
CA SER A 345 5.31 22.67 9.75
C SER A 345 5.83 22.16 8.41
N SER A 346 5.32 22.69 7.30
CA SER A 346 5.91 22.45 5.99
C SER A 346 7.30 23.07 5.88
N ARG A 347 8.00 22.76 4.77
CA ARG A 347 9.34 23.27 4.46
C ARG A 347 9.35 24.75 4.02
N THR A 348 8.18 25.39 3.90
CA THR A 348 8.07 26.76 3.41
C THR A 348 8.53 27.78 4.45
N GLY A 349 9.39 28.72 4.06
CA GLY A 349 9.90 29.78 4.94
C GLY A 349 11.19 29.41 5.68
N SER A 350 11.61 30.26 6.62
CA SER A 350 12.85 30.04 7.37
C SER A 350 12.67 29.04 8.52
N GLU A 351 13.73 28.30 8.84
CA GLU A 351 13.74 27.34 9.95
C GLU A 351 13.33 27.97 11.28
N GLN A 352 13.91 29.13 11.61
CA GLN A 352 13.64 29.84 12.86
C GLN A 352 12.16 30.22 13.02
N VAL A 353 11.49 30.61 11.93
CA VAL A 353 10.06 30.94 11.95
C VAL A 353 9.22 29.68 12.13
N ASN A 354 9.59 28.60 11.44
CA ASN A 354 8.89 27.33 11.51
C ASN A 354 9.03 26.64 12.87
N ASP A 355 10.21 26.67 13.47
CA ASP A 355 10.47 26.17 14.83
C ASP A 355 9.62 26.93 15.86
N ARG A 356 9.61 28.26 15.79
CA ARG A 356 8.81 29.09 16.70
C ARG A 356 7.31 28.86 16.51
N LEU A 357 6.82 28.87 15.27
CA LEU A 357 5.39 28.74 14.98
C LEU A 357 4.87 27.35 15.34
N SER A 358 5.65 26.30 15.09
CA SER A 358 5.27 24.94 15.45
C SER A 358 5.19 24.76 16.97
N LEU A 359 6.13 25.33 17.74
CA LEU A 359 6.07 25.36 19.20
C LEU A 359 4.83 26.11 19.72
N GLN A 360 4.56 27.31 19.21
CA GLN A 360 3.38 28.10 19.60
C GLN A 360 2.07 27.36 19.34
N ARG A 361 1.99 26.61 18.24
CA ARG A 361 0.82 25.76 17.92
C ARG A 361 0.71 24.60 18.91
N ALA A 362 1.81 23.95 19.28
CA ALA A 362 1.80 22.91 20.30
C ALA A 362 1.32 23.44 21.67
N GLU A 363 1.78 24.63 22.08
CA GLU A 363 1.33 25.32 23.29
C GLU A 363 -0.16 25.66 23.24
N ALA A 364 -0.66 26.13 22.11
CA ALA A 364 -2.08 26.40 21.91
C ALA A 364 -2.93 25.12 22.00
N ILE A 365 -2.44 23.99 21.48
CA ILE A 365 -3.11 22.69 21.65
C ILE A 365 -3.09 22.26 23.11
N LYS A 366 -1.94 22.35 23.80
CA LYS A 366 -1.85 22.06 25.25
C LYS A 366 -2.88 22.87 26.04
N ALA A 367 -2.99 24.18 25.80
CA ALA A 367 -3.96 25.03 26.49
C ALA A 367 -5.40 24.54 26.31
N ARG A 368 -5.76 24.09 25.10
CA ARG A 368 -7.09 23.51 24.82
C ARG A 368 -7.30 22.18 25.53
N LEU A 369 -6.31 21.28 25.52
CA LEU A 369 -6.39 20.01 26.27
C LEU A 369 -6.60 20.26 27.77
N VAL A 370 -5.87 21.23 28.34
CA VAL A 370 -6.00 21.62 29.76
C VAL A 370 -7.37 22.24 30.04
N SER A 371 -7.97 22.97 29.09
CA SER A 371 -9.34 23.48 29.25
C SER A 371 -10.40 22.37 29.28
N GLU A 372 -10.18 21.27 28.58
CA GLU A 372 -11.04 20.08 28.62
C GLU A 372 -10.84 19.29 29.93
N LYS A 373 -9.58 19.16 30.37
CA LYS A 373 -9.18 18.35 31.55
C LYS A 373 -8.03 19.04 32.30
N ARG A 374 -8.35 19.63 33.46
CA ARG A 374 -7.39 20.44 34.24
C ARG A 374 -6.20 19.66 34.81
N ASP A 375 -6.37 18.38 35.09
CA ASP A 375 -5.30 17.50 35.57
C ASP A 375 -4.16 17.29 34.56
N LEU A 376 -4.35 17.69 33.30
CA LEU A 376 -3.34 17.63 32.25
C LEU A 376 -2.27 18.73 32.33
N GLU A 377 -2.47 19.79 33.12
CA GLU A 377 -1.60 20.98 33.14
C GLU A 377 -0.12 20.63 33.41
N GLY A 378 0.12 19.77 34.40
CA GLY A 378 1.44 19.24 34.77
C GLY A 378 1.87 17.98 34.02
N ARG A 379 1.02 17.43 33.14
CA ARG A 379 1.25 16.13 32.45
C ARG A 379 1.45 16.27 30.94
N VAL A 380 1.35 17.49 30.41
CA VAL A 380 1.54 17.78 28.99
C VAL A 380 2.78 18.64 28.78
N GLN A 381 3.73 18.15 28.00
CA GLN A 381 4.90 18.88 27.51
C GLN A 381 4.69 19.28 26.04
N THR A 382 5.37 20.34 25.59
CA THR A 382 5.23 20.88 24.23
C THR A 382 6.58 21.09 23.57
N SER A 383 6.66 20.79 22.27
CA SER A 383 7.85 21.09 21.47
C SER A 383 7.49 21.46 20.02
N GLY A 384 8.37 22.21 19.36
CA GLY A 384 8.26 22.53 17.93
C GLY A 384 9.31 21.80 17.10
N ALA A 385 8.87 20.92 16.20
CA ALA A 385 9.77 20.20 15.30
C ALA A 385 10.14 21.04 14.06
N GLY A 386 9.38 22.09 13.75
CA GLY A 386 9.50 22.80 12.48
C GLY A 386 9.27 21.83 11.32
N TYR A 387 10.16 21.85 10.32
CA TYR A 387 10.13 20.95 9.17
C TYR A 387 11.14 19.78 9.25
N ARG A 388 11.80 19.61 10.41
CA ARG A 388 12.88 18.61 10.58
C ARG A 388 12.39 17.17 10.37
N ASP A 389 11.14 16.92 10.75
CA ASP A 389 10.48 15.61 10.67
C ASP A 389 9.36 15.59 9.61
N ASN A 390 9.58 16.26 8.48
CA ASN A 390 8.67 16.20 7.34
C ASN A 390 8.62 14.80 6.74
N LEU A 391 7.40 14.33 6.46
CA LEU A 391 7.13 13.03 5.85
C LEU A 391 7.18 13.13 4.32
N ILE A 392 6.84 14.29 3.76
CA ILE A 392 6.70 14.51 2.32
C ILE A 392 7.71 15.55 1.82
N GLY A 393 7.78 16.71 2.48
CA GLY A 393 8.85 17.68 2.32
C GLY A 393 8.81 18.52 1.05
N THR A 394 7.72 18.51 0.28
CA THR A 394 7.63 19.28 -0.98
C THR A 394 7.52 20.79 -0.79
N GLY A 395 6.96 21.26 0.33
CA GLY A 395 6.77 22.69 0.59
C GLY A 395 5.81 23.35 -0.39
N THR A 396 4.81 22.60 -0.87
CA THR A 396 3.76 23.09 -1.77
C THR A 396 2.61 23.73 -1.01
N ASP A 397 2.50 23.47 0.29
CA ASP A 397 1.46 24.00 1.18
C ASP A 397 0.03 23.68 0.73
N ASP A 398 -0.15 22.53 0.09
CA ASP A 398 -1.43 22.05 -0.43
C ASP A 398 -1.78 20.68 0.16
N GLN A 399 -2.72 19.96 -0.46
CA GLN A 399 -3.17 18.65 0.04
C GLN A 399 -2.09 17.57 -0.06
N ARG A 400 -1.07 17.76 -0.91
CA ARG A 400 0.01 16.78 -1.10
C ARG A 400 0.90 16.69 0.13
N ASP A 401 1.21 17.81 0.77
CA ASP A 401 2.07 17.87 1.97
C ASP A 401 1.31 18.20 3.25
N ALA A 402 -0.02 17.97 3.27
CA ALA A 402 -0.86 18.23 4.44
C ALA A 402 -0.41 17.45 5.69
N LEU A 403 0.23 16.27 5.52
CA LEU A 403 0.80 15.50 6.63
C LEU A 403 2.00 16.18 7.31
N ASP A 404 2.70 17.09 6.63
CA ASP A 404 3.80 17.85 7.24
C ASP A 404 3.28 18.95 8.18
N ARG A 405 2.01 19.33 8.04
CA ARG A 405 1.33 20.33 8.87
C ARG A 405 0.40 19.63 9.87
N ARG A 406 0.99 18.88 10.79
CA ARG A 406 0.29 18.06 11.80
C ARG A 406 0.67 18.45 13.22
N VAL A 407 -0.11 17.94 14.18
CA VAL A 407 0.25 17.91 15.60
C VAL A 407 0.37 16.45 16.00
N GLU A 408 1.53 16.10 16.53
CA GLU A 408 1.83 14.76 16.99
C GLU A 408 1.73 14.67 18.51
N PHE A 409 1.23 13.54 18.99
CA PHE A 409 0.92 13.26 20.38
C PHE A 409 1.65 11.97 20.77
N ARG A 410 2.68 12.09 21.61
CA ARG A 410 3.49 10.94 22.07
C ARG A 410 3.30 10.74 23.57
N VAL A 411 3.10 9.50 24.00
CA VAL A 411 3.19 9.15 25.41
C VAL A 411 4.65 9.24 25.83
N VAL A 412 4.91 9.96 26.91
CA VAL A 412 6.23 10.18 27.50
C VAL A 412 6.21 9.89 29.00
N THR A 413 7.40 9.78 29.60
CA THR A 413 7.53 9.71 31.05
C THR A 413 7.06 11.02 31.67
N CYS A 414 6.39 10.93 32.83
CA CYS A 414 5.94 12.12 33.53
C CYS A 414 7.12 12.97 34.03
N PRO A 415 6.99 14.31 34.00
CA PRO A 415 8.02 15.22 34.51
C PRO A 415 8.33 15.01 35.99
#